data_AF-A0A0D0CH78-F1
#
_entry.id   AF-A0A0D0CH78-F1
#
_cell.length_a   1.000
_cell.length_b   1.000
_cell.length_c   1.000
_cell.angle_alpha   90.00
_cell.angle_beta   90.00
_cell.angle_gamma   90.00
#
_symmetry.space_group_name_H-M   'P 1'
#
loop_
_entity.id
_entity.type
_entity.pdbx_description
1 polymer ?
#
loop_
_entity_poly.entity_id
_entity_poly.type
_entity_poly.pdbx_seq_one_letter_code
_entity_poly.pdbx_strand_id
1 'polypeptide(L)'
;MSVTSAFHGASHFTIEQAIFTAVSNDEKEKIQKWLNAPDCTINFQAADDKRTEGTGQWILNHPKYIKWKQNPNVLCIPGKGKGVSPDRTSMLDHS
;
A
#
# COMPACT_ATOMS: atom_id res chain seq x y z
N MET A 1 -23.70 4.47 29.65
CA MET A 1 -22.64 3.51 29.28
C MET A 1 -21.50 3.67 30.25
N SER A 2 -21.26 2.68 31.11
CA SER A 2 -20.19 2.76 32.12
C SER A 2 -18.84 2.47 31.46
N VAL A 3 -17.91 3.41 31.57
CA VAL A 3 -16.49 3.18 31.23
C VAL A 3 -15.87 2.36 32.36
N THR A 4 -15.49 1.11 32.07
CA THR A 4 -14.73 0.29 33.02
C THR A 4 -13.27 0.74 32.97
N SER A 5 -12.75 1.23 34.09
CA SER A 5 -11.34 1.64 34.21
C SER A 5 -10.41 0.44 34.02
N ALA A 6 -9.36 0.61 33.22
CA ALA A 6 -8.32 -0.41 33.00
C ALA A 6 -7.55 -0.78 34.29
N PHE A 7 -7.73 -0.02 35.37
CA PHE A 7 -7.04 -0.20 36.65
C PHE A 7 -8.01 -0.51 37.80
N HIS A 8 -9.24 -0.93 37.47
CA HIS A 8 -10.23 -1.21 38.51
C HIS A 8 -9.79 -2.41 39.37
N GLY A 9 -9.43 -2.15 40.62
CA GLY A 9 -8.95 -3.16 41.57
C GLY A 9 -7.44 -3.43 41.55
N ALA A 10 -6.65 -2.67 40.80
CA ALA A 10 -5.19 -2.81 40.81
C ALA A 10 -4.55 -2.17 42.05
N SER A 11 -3.64 -2.89 42.72
CA SER A 11 -2.84 -2.39 43.85
C SER A 11 -1.40 -2.90 43.77
N HIS A 12 -0.45 -2.13 44.28
CA HIS A 12 0.98 -2.50 44.40
C HIS A 12 1.70 -2.79 43.06
N PHE A 13 1.69 -1.81 42.15
CA PHE A 13 2.50 -1.87 40.93
C PHE A 13 3.21 -0.54 40.69
N THR A 14 4.35 -0.60 40.00
CA THR A 14 5.14 0.56 39.59
C THR A 14 5.24 0.55 38.07
N ILE A 15 4.87 1.66 37.43
CA ILE A 15 5.12 1.89 36.01
C ILE A 15 6.36 2.79 35.93
N GLU A 16 7.51 2.20 35.59
CA GLU A 16 8.76 2.97 35.57
C GLU A 16 8.84 3.86 34.31
N GLN A 17 8.40 3.39 33.15
CA GLN A 17 8.35 4.15 31.90
C GLN A 17 7.22 3.65 30.98
N ALA A 18 6.03 4.26 31.05
CA ALA A 18 4.99 4.02 30.05
C ALA A 18 4.30 5.30 29.61
N ILE A 19 3.94 5.35 28.33
CA ILE A 19 3.12 6.40 27.75
C ILE A 19 1.72 5.81 27.56
N PHE A 20 0.73 6.35 28.28
CA PHE A 20 -0.67 5.99 28.06
C PHE A 20 -1.33 7.03 27.15
N THR A 21 -1.75 6.60 25.96
CA THR A 21 -2.54 7.45 25.07
C THR A 21 -4.03 7.19 25.33
N ALA A 22 -4.62 8.02 26.17
CA ALA A 22 -6.07 8.04 26.35
C ALA A 22 -6.71 8.66 25.10
N VAL A 23 -7.43 7.86 24.32
CA VAL A 23 -8.19 8.33 23.15
C VAL A 23 -9.66 8.40 23.55
N SER A 24 -10.28 9.58 23.39
CA SER A 24 -11.73 9.71 23.61
C SER A 24 -12.50 8.92 22.54
N ASN A 25 -13.76 8.58 22.83
CA ASN A 25 -14.60 7.91 21.84
C ASN A 25 -14.72 8.72 20.54
N ASP A 26 -14.82 10.05 20.62
CA ASP A 26 -14.87 10.93 19.45
C ASP A 26 -13.62 10.82 18.58
N GLU A 27 -12.43 10.78 19.19
CA GLU A 27 -11.17 10.63 18.46
C GLU A 27 -11.05 9.23 17.84
N LYS A 28 -11.51 8.19 18.54
CA LYS A 28 -11.60 6.83 18.00
C LYS A 28 -12.53 6.79 16.77
N GLU A 29 -13.69 7.44 16.82
CA GLU A 29 -14.61 7.49 15.69
C GLU A 29 -14.03 8.25 14.49
N LYS A 30 -13.31 9.36 14.73
CA LYS A 30 -12.60 10.08 13.66
C LYS A 30 -11.54 9.21 13.00
N ILE A 31 -10.75 8.47 13.78
CA ILE A 31 -9.74 7.53 13.27
C ILE A 31 -10.41 6.42 12.47
N GLN A 32 -11.50 5.84 12.98
CA GLN A 32 -12.24 4.80 12.25
C GLN A 32 -12.83 5.31 10.94
N LYS A 33 -13.39 6.52 10.92
CA LYS A 33 -13.88 7.17 9.69
C LYS A 33 -12.74 7.46 8.72
N TRP A 34 -11.58 7.86 9.21
CA TRP A 34 -10.39 8.06 8.39
C TRP A 34 -9.85 6.75 7.80
N LEU A 35 -9.88 5.65 8.57
CA LEU A 35 -9.48 4.32 8.14
C LEU A 35 -10.51 3.62 7.24
N ASN A 36 -11.77 4.04 7.29
CA ASN A 36 -12.82 3.53 6.41
C ASN A 36 -12.56 4.00 4.98
N ALA A 37 -11.68 3.27 4.30
CA ALA A 37 -11.46 3.41 2.88
C ALA A 37 -12.80 3.22 2.15
N PRO A 38 -13.06 4.00 1.08
CA PRO A 38 -14.19 3.74 0.20
C PRO A 38 -14.12 2.31 -0.33
N ASP A 39 -15.28 1.74 -0.64
CA ASP A 39 -15.33 0.49 -1.38
C ASP A 39 -14.57 0.65 -2.71
N CYS A 40 -13.43 -0.05 -2.81
CA CYS A 40 -12.56 0.02 -3.98
C CYS A 40 -13.15 -0.71 -5.19
N THR A 41 -14.28 -1.42 -5.06
CA THR A 41 -14.89 -2.19 -6.15
C THR A 41 -15.21 -1.32 -7.36
N ILE A 42 -15.70 -0.09 -7.15
CA ILE A 42 -16.03 0.84 -8.23
C ILE A 42 -14.76 1.25 -9.00
N ASN A 43 -13.70 1.59 -8.27
CA ASN A 43 -12.42 1.97 -8.88
C ASN A 43 -11.76 0.79 -9.59
N PHE A 44 -11.87 -0.42 -9.02
CA PHE A 44 -11.39 -1.65 -9.63
C PHE A 44 -12.13 -1.93 -10.94
N GLN A 45 -13.46 -1.91 -10.92
CA GLN A 45 -14.27 -2.16 -12.12
C GLN A 45 -13.97 -1.13 -13.21
N ALA A 46 -13.93 0.17 -12.87
CA ALA A 46 -13.62 1.22 -13.83
C ALA A 46 -12.20 1.09 -14.41
N ALA A 47 -11.24 0.57 -13.64
CA ALA A 47 -9.89 0.31 -14.13
C ALA A 47 -9.84 -0.93 -15.04
N ASP A 48 -10.56 -1.99 -14.69
CA ASP A 48 -10.64 -3.20 -15.52
C ASP A 48 -11.41 -2.95 -16.83
N ASP A 49 -12.52 -2.19 -16.79
CA ASP A 49 -13.28 -1.79 -17.97
C ASP A 49 -12.43 -0.98 -18.96
N LYS A 50 -11.52 -0.15 -18.45
CA LYS A 50 -10.58 0.64 -19.26
C LYS A 50 -9.35 -0.15 -19.69
N ARG A 51 -9.10 -1.32 -19.11
CA ARG A 51 -7.92 -2.12 -19.40
C ARG A 51 -8.09 -2.77 -20.77
N THR A 52 -7.19 -2.47 -21.68
CA THR A 52 -7.10 -3.20 -22.95
C THR A 52 -6.52 -4.60 -22.69
N GLU A 53 -7.21 -5.65 -23.16
CA GLU A 53 -6.75 -7.04 -23.03
C GLU A 53 -5.31 -7.20 -23.58
N GLY A 54 -4.52 -8.06 -22.94
CA GLY A 54 -3.11 -8.27 -23.29
C GLY A 54 -2.15 -7.14 -22.85
N THR A 55 -2.65 -5.96 -22.49
CA THR A 55 -1.80 -4.87 -21.99
C THR A 55 -1.15 -5.26 -20.67
N GLY A 56 0.16 -5.03 -20.57
CA GLY A 56 0.96 -5.41 -19.40
C GLY A 56 1.41 -6.86 -19.39
N GLN A 57 0.89 -7.75 -20.25
CA GLN A 57 1.34 -9.17 -20.29
C GLN A 57 2.83 -9.29 -20.67
N TRP A 58 3.34 -8.36 -21.47
CA TRP A 58 4.74 -8.34 -21.90
C TRP A 58 5.74 -8.32 -20.73
N ILE A 59 5.40 -7.70 -19.59
CA ILE A 59 6.32 -7.64 -18.45
C ILE A 59 6.36 -8.97 -17.70
N LEU A 60 5.26 -9.72 -17.67
CA LEU A 60 5.16 -10.98 -16.93
C LEU A 60 6.08 -12.04 -17.52
N ASN A 61 6.30 -11.99 -18.83
CA ASN A 61 7.21 -12.87 -19.56
C ASN A 61 8.65 -12.32 -19.64
N HIS A 62 8.89 -11.11 -19.14
CA HIS A 62 10.19 -10.46 -19.29
C HIS A 62 11.23 -11.09 -18.34
N PRO A 63 12.43 -11.50 -18.82
CA PRO A 63 13.44 -12.16 -17.98
C PRO A 63 13.84 -11.40 -16.71
N LYS A 64 13.92 -10.06 -16.78
CA LYS A 64 14.20 -9.20 -15.61
C LYS A 64 13.08 -9.30 -14.55
N TYR A 65 11.82 -9.36 -14.97
CA TYR A 65 10.69 -9.53 -14.05
C TYR A 65 10.71 -10.93 -13.43
N ILE A 66 10.94 -11.97 -14.23
CA ILE A 66 11.03 -13.35 -13.75
C ILE A 66 12.15 -13.49 -12.71
N LYS A 67 13.33 -12.93 -12.98
CA LYS A 67 14.47 -12.94 -12.04
C LYS A 67 14.17 -12.17 -10.75
N TRP A 68 13.54 -10.99 -10.86
CA TRP A 68 13.10 -10.24 -9.68
C TRP A 68 12.06 -11.00 -8.86
N LYS A 69 11.09 -11.66 -9.51
CA LYS A 69 10.04 -12.45 -8.83
C LYS A 69 10.63 -13.61 -8.02
N GLN A 70 11.71 -14.21 -8.47
CA GLN A 70 12.40 -15.30 -7.77
C GLN A 70 13.15 -14.82 -6.51
N ASN A 71 13.70 -13.60 -6.53
CA ASN A 71 14.42 -13.02 -5.40
C ASN A 71 14.08 -11.52 -5.27
N PRO A 72 12.97 -11.19 -4.59
CA PRO A 72 12.43 -9.84 -4.60
C PRO A 72 13.36 -8.81 -3.95
N ASN A 73 13.67 -7.77 -4.72
CA ASN A 73 14.29 -6.54 -4.26
C ASN A 73 13.57 -5.35 -4.94
N VAL A 74 14.30 -4.41 -5.55
CA VAL A 74 13.73 -3.30 -6.32
C VAL A 74 13.73 -3.62 -7.82
N LEU A 75 12.55 -3.57 -8.44
CA LEU A 75 12.38 -3.60 -9.90
C LEU A 75 11.97 -2.21 -10.40
N CYS A 76 12.90 -1.51 -11.05
CA CYS A 76 12.60 -0.23 -11.70
C CYS A 76 12.11 -0.49 -13.13
N ILE A 77 10.86 -0.09 -13.42
CA ILE A 77 10.30 -0.12 -14.77
C ILE A 77 10.44 1.29 -15.35
N PRO A 78 11.30 1.52 -16.35
CA PRO A 78 11.44 2.84 -16.93
C PRO A 78 10.13 3.21 -17.65
N GLY A 79 9.49 4.28 -17.21
CA GLY A 79 8.38 4.87 -17.95
C GLY A 79 8.89 5.56 -19.21
N LYS A 80 8.15 5.45 -20.32
CA LYS A 80 8.34 6.33 -21.48
C LYS A 80 7.67 7.68 -21.18
N GLY A 81 8.31 8.50 -20.35
CA GLY A 81 8.01 9.93 -20.35
C GLY A 81 8.49 10.49 -21.70
N LYS A 82 7.64 11.21 -22.43
CA LYS A 82 8.08 11.97 -23.62
C LYS A 82 9.07 13.03 -23.12
N GLY A 83 10.37 12.76 -23.19
CA GLY A 83 11.39 13.73 -22.74
C GLY A 83 12.79 13.19 -22.43
N VAL A 84 13.17 11.97 -22.83
CA VAL A 84 14.55 11.48 -22.62
C VAL A 84 15.23 11.30 -23.97
N SER A 85 16.32 12.05 -24.17
CA SER A 85 17.21 12.03 -25.34
C SER A 85 17.71 10.62 -25.74
N PRO A 86 18.11 10.42 -27.01
CA PRO A 86 18.27 9.09 -27.61
C PRO A 86 19.39 8.19 -27.05
N ASP A 87 20.25 8.69 -26.17
CA ASP A 87 21.51 8.01 -25.83
C ASP A 87 21.47 7.09 -24.59
N ARG A 88 20.31 6.52 -24.23
CA ARG A 88 20.25 5.42 -23.24
C ARG A 88 19.33 4.28 -23.69
N THR A 89 19.91 3.42 -24.52
CA THR A 89 19.58 2.04 -24.93
C THR A 89 18.70 1.29 -23.90
N SER A 90 17.39 1.18 -24.13
CA SER A 90 16.64 0.15 -24.88
C SER A 90 16.28 -1.12 -24.06
N MET A 91 14.97 -1.31 -23.87
CA MET A 91 14.30 -2.61 -23.66
C MET A 91 13.20 -2.79 -24.73
N LEU A 92 13.44 -2.21 -25.91
CA LEU A 92 12.53 -2.23 -27.06
C LEU A 92 13.37 -2.39 -28.32
N ASP A 93 14.25 -3.37 -28.33
CA ASP A 93 14.80 -3.90 -29.56
C ASP A 93 14.39 -5.37 -29.57
N HIS A 94 13.72 -5.81 -30.63
CA HIS A 94 13.11 -7.14 -30.87
C HIS A 94 11.59 -7.18 -30.62
N SER A 95 10.86 -6.53 -31.52
CA SER A 95 9.63 -7.08 -32.10
C SER A 95 9.92 -7.50 -33.55
#